data_AF-A0A8J9UN53-F1
#
_entry.id   AF-A0A8J9UN53-F1
#
_cell.length_a   1.000
_cell.length_b   1.000
_cell.length_c   1.000
_cell.angle_alpha   90.00
_cell.angle_beta   90.00
_cell.angle_gamma   90.00
#
_symmetry.space_group_name_H-M   'P 1'
#
loop_
_entity.id
_entity.type
_entity.pdbx_description
1 polymer ?
#
loop_
_entity_poly.entity_id
_entity_poly.type
_entity_poly.pdbx_seq_one_letter_code
_entity_poly.pdbx_strand_id
1 'polypeptide(L)'
;MWRWSEAVEPWSTQQKALLMAGWRKSTLNTYKPAWERWVKWCQSSDISPINPVARGPAKAASRTVIAGWVKSVLSNAGVDATPGSVRSAVVSRGWLDSEPLDKILSRAKKSRKSVKTFSKFYKKEIRPLPNVISDSVSLRALFKPVR
;
A
#
# COMPACT_ATOMS: atom_id res chain seq x y z
N MET A 1 -20.44 -12.30 -7.47
CA MET A 1 -20.19 -12.70 -6.07
C MET A 1 -19.81 -14.17 -6.08
N TRP A 2 -18.65 -14.56 -5.53
CA TRP A 2 -18.09 -15.91 -5.72
C TRP A 2 -18.84 -16.94 -4.86
N ARG A 3 -19.81 -17.64 -5.45
CA ARG A 3 -20.67 -18.62 -4.77
C ARG A 3 -20.07 -20.02 -4.88
N TRP A 4 -18.91 -20.23 -4.24
CA TRP A 4 -18.32 -21.57 -4.13
C TRP A 4 -19.30 -22.58 -3.53
N SER A 5 -20.20 -22.15 -2.65
CA SER A 5 -21.24 -23.00 -2.07
C SER A 5 -22.18 -23.60 -3.11
N GLU A 6 -22.52 -22.87 -4.17
CA GLU A 6 -23.35 -23.39 -5.28
C GLU A 6 -22.54 -24.28 -6.20
N ALA A 7 -21.28 -23.91 -6.46
CA ALA A 7 -20.39 -24.70 -7.30
C ALA A 7 -20.11 -26.10 -6.70
N VAL A 8 -20.18 -26.23 -5.36
CA VAL A 8 -20.01 -27.51 -4.65
C VAL A 8 -21.33 -28.15 -4.22
N GLU A 9 -22.48 -27.54 -4.51
CA GLU A 9 -23.80 -28.12 -4.22
C GLU A 9 -23.97 -29.51 -4.84
N PRO A 10 -23.70 -29.72 -6.15
CA PRO A 10 -23.86 -31.04 -6.77
C PRO A 10 -22.75 -32.04 -6.41
N TRP A 11 -21.76 -31.65 -5.60
CA TRP A 11 -20.66 -32.54 -5.27
C TRP A 11 -21.10 -33.62 -4.28
N SER A 12 -20.60 -34.83 -4.49
CA SER A 12 -20.79 -35.95 -3.57
C SER A 12 -20.08 -35.71 -2.24
N THR A 13 -20.47 -36.47 -1.22
CA THR A 13 -19.84 -36.41 0.11
C THR A 13 -18.34 -36.71 0.02
N GLN A 14 -17.93 -37.64 -0.85
CA GLN A 14 -16.53 -37.98 -1.06
C GLN A 14 -15.74 -36.82 -1.69
N GLN A 15 -16.32 -36.12 -2.66
CA GLN A 15 -15.69 -34.95 -3.30
C GLN A 15 -15.53 -33.79 -2.31
N LYS A 16 -16.56 -33.54 -1.48
CA LYS A 16 -16.50 -32.55 -0.39
C LYS A 16 -15.44 -32.93 0.65
N ALA A 17 -15.34 -34.20 1.02
CA ALA A 17 -14.32 -34.69 1.94
C ALA A 17 -12.89 -34.53 1.37
N LEU A 18 -12.70 -34.84 0.08
CA LEU A 18 -11.44 -34.63 -0.61
C LEU A 18 -11.04 -33.15 -0.65
N LEU A 19 -11.98 -32.26 -0.94
CA LEU A 19 -11.76 -30.81 -0.90
C LEU A 19 -11.30 -30.37 0.48
N MET A 20 -12.00 -30.81 1.53
CA MET A 20 -11.66 -30.49 2.92
C MET A 20 -10.27 -31.02 3.30
N ALA A 21 -9.90 -32.22 2.83
CA ALA A 21 -8.57 -32.80 3.05
C ALA A 21 -7.45 -32.07 2.28
N GLY A 22 -7.78 -31.39 1.17
CA GLY A 22 -6.82 -30.61 0.39
C GLY A 22 -6.30 -29.36 1.10
N TRP A 23 -7.01 -28.86 2.12
CA TRP A 23 -6.55 -27.72 2.90
C TRP A 23 -5.51 -28.14 3.93
N ARG A 24 -4.30 -27.58 3.83
CA ARG A 24 -3.28 -27.76 4.87
C ARG A 24 -3.73 -27.08 6.17
N LYS A 25 -3.43 -27.69 7.32
CA LYS A 25 -3.71 -27.12 8.64
C LYS A 25 -3.12 -25.71 8.81
N SER A 26 -1.94 -25.45 8.23
CA SER A 26 -1.32 -24.13 8.19
C SER A 26 -2.18 -23.11 7.44
N THR A 27 -2.68 -23.47 6.26
CA THR A 27 -3.59 -22.63 5.46
C THR A 27 -4.85 -22.28 6.26
N LEU A 28 -5.50 -23.28 6.89
CA LEU A 28 -6.67 -23.04 7.73
C LEU A 28 -6.36 -22.08 8.88
N ASN A 29 -5.23 -22.27 9.57
CA ASN A 29 -4.81 -21.40 10.65
C ASN A 29 -4.50 -19.97 10.19
N THR A 30 -3.99 -19.78 8.97
CA THR A 30 -3.75 -18.45 8.40
C THR A 30 -5.06 -17.70 8.15
N TYR A 31 -6.08 -18.38 7.63
CA TYR A 31 -7.36 -17.73 7.29
C TYR A 31 -8.33 -17.62 8.48
N LYS A 32 -8.22 -18.52 9.47
CA LYS A 32 -9.11 -18.56 10.65
C LYS A 32 -9.26 -17.21 11.36
N PRO A 33 -8.19 -16.47 11.71
CA PRO A 33 -8.33 -15.17 12.39
C PRO A 33 -9.01 -14.09 11.54
N ALA A 34 -8.88 -14.16 10.21
CA ALA A 34 -9.56 -13.23 9.31
C ALA A 34 -11.05 -13.57 9.21
N TRP A 35 -11.37 -14.86 9.10
CA TRP A 35 -12.74 -15.36 9.09
C TRP A 35 -13.48 -15.07 10.40
N GLU A 36 -12.86 -15.33 11.55
CA GLU A 36 -13.44 -15.03 12.86
C GLU A 36 -13.71 -13.54 13.05
N ARG A 37 -12.78 -12.66 12.63
CA ARG A 37 -12.99 -11.22 12.63
C ARG A 37 -14.15 -10.80 11.73
N TRP A 38 -14.25 -11.37 10.54
CA TRP A 38 -15.33 -11.10 9.60
C TRP A 38 -16.69 -11.52 10.16
N VAL A 39 -16.81 -12.75 10.69
CA VAL A 39 -18.05 -13.25 11.29
C VAL A 39 -18.46 -12.41 12.49
N LYS A 40 -17.51 -12.03 13.35
CA LYS A 40 -17.77 -11.16 14.50
C LYS A 40 -18.30 -9.78 14.08
N TRP A 41 -17.71 -9.18 13.04
CA TRP A 41 -18.19 -7.91 12.48
C TRP A 41 -19.58 -8.04 11.84
N CYS A 42 -19.84 -9.15 11.14
CA CYS A 42 -21.14 -9.44 10.55
C CYS A 42 -22.23 -9.56 11.62
N GLN A 43 -21.96 -10.28 12.71
CA GLN A 43 -22.86 -10.40 13.88
C GLN A 43 -23.15 -9.03 14.51
N SER A 44 -22.13 -8.18 14.69
CA SER A 44 -22.34 -6.84 15.25
C SER A 44 -23.07 -5.89 14.31
N SER A 45 -23.08 -6.17 13.00
CA SER A 45 -23.65 -5.30 11.97
C SER A 45 -24.99 -5.79 11.43
N ASP A 46 -25.52 -6.90 11.96
CA ASP A 46 -26.70 -7.60 11.45
C ASP A 46 -26.60 -7.87 9.93
N ILE A 47 -25.47 -8.45 9.52
CA ILE A 47 -25.18 -8.81 8.12
C ILE A 47 -24.92 -10.31 8.05
N SER A 48 -25.47 -10.96 7.02
CA SER A 48 -25.18 -12.38 6.76
C SER A 48 -23.70 -12.55 6.35
N PRO A 49 -22.89 -13.39 7.05
CA PRO A 49 -21.48 -13.61 6.71
C PRO A 49 -21.27 -14.24 5.33
N ILE A 50 -22.28 -14.96 4.84
CA ILE A 50 -22.28 -15.70 3.57
C ILE A 50 -22.89 -14.90 2.42
N ASN A 51 -23.74 -13.93 2.73
CA ASN A 51 -24.34 -13.03 1.76
C ASN A 51 -24.33 -11.60 2.30
N PRO A 52 -23.15 -10.95 2.41
CA PRO A 52 -23.09 -9.57 2.80
C PRO A 52 -23.73 -8.71 1.71
N VAL A 53 -24.93 -8.24 1.98
CA VAL A 53 -25.50 -7.14 1.20
C VAL A 53 -24.62 -5.93 1.51
N ALA A 54 -23.96 -5.38 0.50
CA ALA A 54 -23.26 -4.11 0.64
C ALA A 54 -24.32 -3.02 0.90
N ARG A 55 -24.73 -2.88 2.16
CA ARG A 55 -25.70 -1.86 2.56
C ARG A 55 -24.96 -0.53 2.62
N GLY A 56 -25.02 0.19 1.50
CA GLY A 56 -24.58 1.58 1.41
C GLY A 56 -23.66 1.86 0.22
N PRO A 57 -23.58 3.13 -0.18
CA PRO A 57 -22.66 3.54 -1.24
C PRO A 57 -21.22 3.25 -0.81
N ALA A 58 -20.42 2.72 -1.75
CA ALA A 58 -18.99 2.55 -1.54
C ALA A 58 -18.39 3.88 -1.05
N LYS A 59 -17.84 3.88 0.15
CA LYS A 59 -17.21 5.08 0.71
C LYS A 59 -15.85 5.28 0.06
N ALA A 60 -15.52 6.54 -0.27
CA ALA A 60 -14.19 6.89 -0.69
C ALA A 60 -13.16 6.43 0.36
N ALA A 61 -12.05 5.85 -0.09
CA ALA A 61 -10.97 5.47 0.80
C ALA A 61 -10.46 6.69 1.57
N SER A 62 -10.30 6.55 2.89
CA SER A 62 -9.79 7.65 3.70
C SER A 62 -8.34 7.96 3.33
N ARG A 63 -7.88 9.18 3.62
CA ARG A 63 -6.47 9.57 3.44
C ARG A 63 -5.51 8.59 4.14
N THR A 64 -5.90 8.04 5.28
CA THR A 64 -5.11 7.06 6.04
C THR A 64 -5.02 5.72 5.32
N VAL A 65 -6.12 5.25 4.72
CA VAL A 65 -6.15 4.01 3.93
C VAL A 65 -5.22 4.12 2.72
N ILE A 66 -5.34 5.22 1.97
CA ILE A 66 -4.48 5.49 0.81
C ILE A 66 -3.01 5.58 1.24
N ALA A 67 -2.72 6.28 2.36
CA ALA A 67 -1.36 6.36 2.88
C ALA A 67 -0.81 4.98 3.32
N GLY A 68 -1.65 4.09 3.84
CA GLY A 68 -1.29 2.72 4.16
C GLY A 68 -0.85 1.94 2.94
N TRP A 69 -1.64 1.99 1.85
CA TRP A 69 -1.31 1.32 0.59
C TRP A 69 0.01 1.82 -0.01
N VAL A 70 0.22 3.15 -0.04
CA VAL A 70 1.47 3.73 -0.57
C VAL A 70 2.68 3.27 0.26
N LYS A 71 2.57 3.23 1.59
CA LYS A 71 3.65 2.73 2.45
C LYS A 71 3.94 1.25 2.20
N SER A 72 2.91 0.42 2.02
CA SER A 72 3.08 -1.00 1.72
C SER A 72 3.80 -1.21 0.38
N VAL A 73 3.44 -0.46 -0.66
CA VAL A 73 4.13 -0.52 -1.97
C VAL A 73 5.59 -0.11 -1.84
N LEU A 74 5.89 0.98 -1.14
CA LEU A 74 7.27 1.43 -0.92
C LEU A 74 8.08 0.43 -0.09
N SER A 75 7.50 -0.12 0.97
CA SER A 75 8.14 -1.15 1.80
C SER A 75 8.46 -2.41 1.00
N ASN A 76 7.51 -2.87 0.17
CA ASN A 76 7.73 -4.01 -0.73
C ASN A 76 8.82 -3.73 -1.76
N ALA A 77 9.00 -2.48 -2.17
CA ALA A 77 10.11 -2.03 -3.02
C ALA A 77 11.43 -1.81 -2.25
N GLY A 78 11.47 -2.10 -0.95
CA GLY A 78 12.65 -1.92 -0.10
C GLY A 78 12.92 -0.48 0.32
N VAL A 79 11.93 0.41 0.21
CA VAL A 79 12.01 1.83 0.57
C VAL A 79 11.33 2.06 1.92
N ASP A 80 12.12 2.15 2.98
CA ASP A 80 11.65 2.40 4.37
C ASP A 80 11.67 3.90 4.72
N ALA A 81 11.01 4.72 3.90
CA ALA A 81 10.99 6.18 4.04
C ALA A 81 9.60 6.72 4.42
N THR A 82 9.57 7.74 5.28
CA THR A 82 8.32 8.36 5.74
C THR A 82 7.57 9.09 4.60
N PRO A 83 6.21 9.18 4.65
CA PRO A 83 5.38 9.72 3.55
C PRO A 83 5.60 11.21 3.21
N GLY A 84 6.43 11.93 3.96
CA GLY A 84 6.96 13.24 3.53
C GLY A 84 7.95 13.15 2.37
N SER A 85 8.53 11.97 2.14
CA SER A 85 9.60 11.72 1.17
C SER A 85 9.15 11.82 -0.28
N VAL A 86 8.02 11.20 -0.67
CA VAL A 86 7.58 11.15 -2.09
C VAL A 86 7.35 12.56 -2.66
N ARG A 87 6.62 13.41 -1.92
CA ARG A 87 6.40 14.80 -2.36
C ARG A 87 7.72 15.58 -2.45
N SER A 88 8.62 15.36 -1.51
CA SER A 88 9.93 16.03 -1.52
C SER A 88 10.79 15.56 -2.68
N ALA A 89 10.81 14.25 -2.96
CA ALA A 89 11.54 13.63 -4.04
C ALA A 89 11.07 14.11 -5.42
N VAL A 90 9.75 14.18 -5.66
CA VAL A 90 9.19 14.67 -6.93
C VAL A 90 9.58 16.13 -7.18
N VAL A 91 9.52 16.98 -6.15
CA VAL A 91 9.89 18.40 -6.28
C VAL A 91 11.40 18.56 -6.48
N SER A 92 12.23 17.79 -5.76
CA SER A 92 13.67 17.76 -5.98
C SER A 92 14.03 17.24 -7.38
N ARG A 93 13.29 16.28 -7.92
CA ARG A 93 13.52 15.75 -9.27
C ARG A 93 13.25 16.79 -10.36
N GLY A 94 12.15 17.55 -10.26
CA GLY A 94 11.86 18.61 -11.23
C GLY A 94 12.96 19.68 -11.29
N TRP A 95 13.63 19.96 -10.15
CA TRP A 95 14.80 20.83 -10.12
C TRP A 95 16.01 20.23 -10.86
N LEU A 96 16.25 18.93 -10.69
CA LEU A 96 17.32 18.22 -11.41
C LEU A 96 17.06 18.19 -12.92
N ASP A 97 15.81 18.03 -13.32
CA ASP A 97 15.38 18.05 -14.72
C ASP A 97 15.34 19.49 -15.29
N SER A 98 15.88 20.48 -14.56
CA SER A 98 15.95 21.89 -14.95
C SER A 98 14.58 22.50 -15.30
N GLU A 99 13.51 22.01 -14.68
CA GLU A 99 12.18 22.59 -14.91
C GLU A 99 12.12 24.02 -14.32
N PRO A 100 11.37 24.94 -14.96
CA PRO A 100 11.17 26.28 -14.44
C PRO A 100 10.59 26.24 -13.02
N LEU A 101 11.16 27.04 -12.12
CA LEU A 101 10.78 27.05 -10.70
C LEU A 101 9.28 27.31 -10.50
N ASP A 102 8.67 28.17 -11.32
CA ASP A 102 7.23 28.45 -11.28
C ASP A 102 6.38 27.22 -11.60
N LYS A 103 6.85 26.36 -12.52
CA LYS A 103 6.22 25.09 -12.87
C LYS A 103 6.37 24.06 -11.75
N ILE A 104 7.47 24.10 -11.00
CA ILE A 104 7.68 23.24 -9.84
C ILE A 104 6.79 23.70 -8.67
N LEU A 105 6.72 25.01 -8.42
CA LEU A 105 5.92 25.61 -7.34
C LEU A 105 4.41 25.54 -7.62
N SER A 106 3.98 25.57 -8.88
CA SER A 106 2.55 25.44 -9.23
C SER A 106 1.95 24.10 -8.81
N ARG A 107 2.77 23.03 -8.83
CA ARG A 107 2.40 21.67 -8.40
C ARG A 107 2.36 21.49 -6.87
N ALA A 108 2.92 22.45 -6.11
CA ALA A 108 2.93 22.42 -4.65
C ALA A 108 1.63 23.01 -4.05
N LYS A 109 1.21 22.51 -2.87
CA LYS A 109 0.08 23.07 -2.12
C LYS A 109 0.37 24.54 -1.78
N LYS A 110 -0.66 25.41 -1.77
CA LYS A 110 -0.57 26.88 -1.54
C LYS A 110 0.45 27.31 -0.45
N SER A 111 0.51 26.62 0.70
CA SER A 111 1.43 26.94 1.80
C SER A 111 2.91 26.62 1.55
N ARG A 112 3.25 26.01 0.41
CA ARG A 112 4.61 25.57 0.03
C ARG A 112 5.09 26.16 -1.30
N LYS A 113 4.36 27.16 -1.82
CA LYS A 113 4.71 27.90 -3.05
C LYS A 113 5.79 28.96 -2.83
N SER A 114 6.36 29.06 -1.63
CA SER A 114 7.43 30.01 -1.36
C SER A 114 8.76 29.46 -1.84
N VAL A 115 9.51 30.28 -2.56
CA VAL A 115 10.91 30.05 -2.93
C VAL A 115 11.75 29.71 -1.70
N LYS A 116 11.48 30.34 -0.54
CA LYS A 116 12.17 30.05 0.72
C LYS A 116 11.94 28.61 1.20
N THR A 117 10.70 28.13 1.13
CA THR A 117 10.36 26.74 1.47
C THR A 117 11.01 25.76 0.50
N PHE A 118 11.03 26.09 -0.79
CA PHE A 118 11.68 25.29 -1.82
C PHE A 118 13.19 25.18 -1.60
N SER A 119 13.88 26.31 -1.42
CA SER A 119 15.32 26.32 -1.17
C SER A 119 15.70 25.55 0.09
N LYS A 120 14.87 25.60 1.14
CA LYS A 120 15.17 24.96 2.44
C LYS A 120 14.91 23.45 2.45
N PHE A 121 13.82 22.99 1.81
CA PHE A 121 13.36 21.61 1.97
C PHE A 121 13.43 20.76 0.70
N TYR A 122 13.49 21.39 -0.48
CA TYR A 122 13.34 20.72 -1.77
C TYR A 122 14.54 20.88 -2.71
N LYS A 123 15.33 21.96 -2.59
CA LYS A 123 16.63 22.09 -3.27
C LYS A 123 17.68 21.23 -2.55
N LYS A 124 17.63 19.92 -2.79
CA LYS A 124 18.62 18.97 -2.26
C LYS A 124 19.71 18.77 -3.32
N GLU A 125 20.95 19.01 -2.92
CA GLU A 125 22.10 18.75 -3.78
C GLU A 125 22.34 17.24 -3.90
N ILE A 126 22.77 16.80 -5.09
CA ILE A 126 23.26 15.42 -5.26
C ILE A 126 24.58 15.35 -4.52
N ARG A 127 24.57 14.76 -3.33
CA ARG A 127 25.82 14.38 -2.68
C ARG A 127 26.47 13.30 -3.54
N PRO A 128 27.73 13.46 -3.98
CA PRO A 128 28.41 12.42 -4.72
C PRO A 128 28.37 11.17 -3.86
N LEU A 129 27.75 10.13 -4.41
CA LEU A 129 27.73 8.83 -3.77
C LEU A 129 29.19 8.34 -3.75
N PRO A 130 29.61 7.60 -2.71
CA PRO A 130 30.91 6.91 -2.77
C PRO A 130 31.00 6.13 -4.09
N ASN A 131 32.17 6.08 -4.72
CA ASN A 131 32.49 5.51 -6.06
C ASN A 131 32.07 4.03 -6.31
N VAL A 132 31.14 3.48 -5.56
CA VAL A 132 30.72 2.07 -5.52
C VAL A 132 29.33 1.85 -6.15
N ILE A 133 28.63 2.91 -6.55
CA ILE A 133 27.27 2.79 -7.09
C ILE A 133 27.32 2.64 -8.61
N SER A 134 27.54 1.39 -9.03
CA SER A 134 27.13 0.88 -10.35
C SER A 134 25.60 0.91 -10.47
N ASP A 135 25.06 1.04 -11.69
CA ASP A 135 23.61 0.91 -12.00
C ASP A 135 23.01 -0.42 -11.49
N SER A 136 23.85 -1.39 -11.14
CA SER A 136 23.46 -2.67 -10.55
C SER A 136 23.18 -2.63 -9.03
N VAL A 137 23.40 -1.50 -8.34
CA VAL A 137 23.22 -1.42 -6.88
C VAL A 137 21.75 -1.21 -6.54
N SER A 138 21.16 -2.18 -5.85
CA SER A 138 19.79 -2.09 -5.35
C SER A 138 19.60 -0.86 -4.45
N LEU A 139 18.58 -0.05 -4.75
CA LEU A 139 18.18 1.12 -3.95
C LEU A 139 18.00 0.79 -2.46
N ARG A 140 17.65 -0.46 -2.14
CA ARG A 140 17.53 -0.97 -0.76
C ARG A 140 18.81 -0.80 0.06
N ALA A 141 19.98 -0.88 -0.57
CA ALA A 141 21.27 -0.72 0.11
C ALA A 141 21.54 0.74 0.57
N LEU A 142 20.86 1.72 -0.04
CA LEU A 142 21.08 3.14 0.19
C LEU A 142 20.16 3.74 1.27
N PHE A 143 19.07 3.04 1.59
CA PHE A 143 18.14 3.43 2.64
C PHE A 143 18.35 2.54 3.87
N LYS A 144 19.37 2.84 4.68
CA LYS A 144 19.46 2.30 6.04
C LYS A 144 18.67 3.20 6.99
N PRO A 145 17.64 2.70 7.70
CA PRO A 145 16.91 3.51 8.65
C PRO A 145 17.81 3.94 9.80
N VAL A 146 17.71 5.21 10.20
CA VAL A 146 18.21 5.67 11.50
C VAL A 146 17.27 5.08 12.55
N ARG A 147 17.82 4.30 13.49
CA ARG A 147 17.07 3.74 14.63
C ARG A 147 16.47 4.86 15.47
#